data_AF-A0A9X1MNU4-F1
#
_entry.id   AF-A0A9X1MNU4-F1
#
_cell.length_a   1.000
_cell.length_b   1.000
_cell.length_c   1.000
_cell.angle_alpha   90.00
_cell.angle_beta   90.00
_cell.angle_gamma   90.00
#
_symmetry.space_group_name_H-M   'P 1'
#
loop_
_entity.id
_entity.type
_entity.pdbx_description
1 polymer ?
#
loop_
_entity_poly.entity_id
_entity_poly.type
_entity_poly.pdbx_seq_one_letter_code
_entity_poly.pdbx_strand_id
1 'polypeptide(L)'
;MHAAVLLMCVTIAGADVRESISTPQALSDLLTREAKQTSEVTWKFLEAGAVMESTLHFDQNQTQKITSHLVIVPCPGHPNLILAGHVVPPSGDQKINHYEGLTSFAALIDVDRNLISPIITNHRLNTMIPAQEAEDVARALERLGQQYCDRIAANPEKHDKSFMRADLKRTFINPPPITIECLLDNFNMNDMTFYSHLQVTGGDRRLKKAVNFKFSDLLMSELAVPAAEYFASKNAAVRKEGVE
;
A
#
# COMPACT_ATOMS: atom_id res chain seq x y z
N MET A 1 -12.56 43.96 -32.01
CA MET A 1 -12.60 42.50 -31.79
C MET A 1 -11.48 41.89 -32.59
N HIS A 2 -10.53 41.20 -31.96
CA HIS A 2 -9.88 39.94 -32.42
C HIS A 2 -8.77 39.61 -31.40
N ALA A 3 -8.85 38.37 -30.90
CA ALA A 3 -8.23 37.89 -29.69
C ALA A 3 -6.74 37.55 -29.89
N ALA A 4 -5.90 38.02 -28.97
CA ALA A 4 -4.56 37.47 -28.75
C ALA A 4 -4.65 36.47 -27.59
N VAL A 5 -4.95 35.21 -27.89
CA VAL A 5 -4.73 34.09 -26.98
C VAL A 5 -3.31 33.60 -27.25
N LEU A 6 -2.36 34.12 -26.47
CA LEU A 6 -1.00 33.59 -26.43
C LEU A 6 -1.05 32.21 -25.79
N LEU A 7 -0.84 31.19 -26.62
CA LEU A 7 -0.54 29.82 -26.19
C LEU A 7 0.67 29.86 -25.24
N MET A 8 0.42 29.68 -23.94
CA MET A 8 1.44 29.15 -23.03
C MET A 8 1.68 27.69 -23.40
N CYS A 9 2.54 27.45 -24.40
CA CYS A 9 3.24 26.18 -24.51
C CYS A 9 4.24 26.13 -23.36
N VAL A 10 3.80 25.69 -22.18
CA VAL A 10 4.71 25.31 -21.11
C VAL A 10 5.49 24.10 -21.61
N THR A 11 6.74 24.34 -21.93
CA THR A 11 7.76 23.32 -22.12
C THR A 11 7.88 22.51 -20.84
N ILE A 12 7.20 21.36 -20.76
CA ILE A 12 7.53 20.31 -19.77
C ILE A 12 8.76 19.59 -20.32
N ALA A 13 9.89 20.29 -20.35
CA ALA A 13 11.18 19.69 -20.61
C ALA A 13 11.74 19.28 -19.24
N GLY A 14 11.62 17.99 -18.92
CA GLY A 14 12.39 17.35 -17.85
C GLY A 14 12.07 17.78 -16.42
N ALA A 15 10.78 17.88 -16.05
CA ALA A 15 10.45 17.82 -14.63
C ALA A 15 10.94 16.46 -14.10
N ASP A 16 11.90 16.48 -13.17
CA ASP A 16 12.31 15.30 -12.43
C ASP A 16 11.03 14.65 -11.87
N VAL A 17 10.83 13.35 -12.09
CA VAL A 17 9.64 12.64 -11.59
C VAL A 17 9.54 12.83 -10.06
N ARG A 18 10.68 13.01 -9.38
CA ARG A 18 10.80 13.35 -7.96
C ARG A 18 10.14 14.68 -7.58
N GLU A 19 10.13 15.67 -8.47
CA GLU A 19 9.45 16.96 -8.27
C GLU A 19 7.93 16.84 -8.51
N SER A 20 7.52 15.94 -9.40
CA SER A 20 6.11 15.81 -9.81
C SER A 20 5.21 15.13 -8.77
N ILE A 21 5.75 14.26 -7.90
CA ILE A 21 4.99 13.61 -6.82
C ILE A 21 5.40 14.18 -5.45
N SER A 22 5.23 15.50 -5.29
CA SER A 22 5.62 16.24 -4.08
C SER A 22 4.47 16.49 -3.09
N THR A 23 3.24 16.14 -3.46
CA THR A 23 2.03 16.39 -2.67
C THR A 23 1.07 15.20 -2.69
N PRO A 24 0.17 15.07 -1.70
CA PRO A 24 -0.90 14.08 -1.75
C PRO A 24 -1.77 14.23 -3.01
N GLN A 25 -2.10 15.46 -3.43
CA GLN A 25 -2.87 15.74 -4.64
C GLN A 25 -2.22 15.15 -5.88
N ALA A 26 -0.93 15.42 -6.10
CA ALA A 26 -0.22 14.90 -7.26
C ALA A 26 -0.16 13.37 -7.27
N LEU A 27 -0.03 12.74 -6.11
CA LEU A 27 -0.06 11.28 -5.99
C LEU A 27 -1.45 10.71 -6.28
N SER A 28 -2.52 11.32 -5.79
CA SER A 28 -3.90 10.91 -6.09
C SER A 28 -4.25 11.08 -7.57
N ASP A 29 -3.83 12.18 -8.17
CA ASP A 29 -3.99 12.43 -9.61
C ASP A 29 -3.23 11.36 -10.42
N LEU A 30 -2.01 11.00 -10.00
CA LEU A 30 -1.23 9.94 -10.62
C LEU A 30 -1.93 8.58 -10.57
N LEU A 31 -2.45 8.20 -9.40
CA LEU A 31 -3.13 6.92 -9.18
C LEU A 31 -4.46 6.82 -9.95
N THR A 32 -5.10 7.95 -10.24
CA THR A 32 -6.40 8.01 -10.91
C THR A 32 -6.32 8.43 -12.38
N ARG A 33 -5.14 8.72 -12.94
CA ARG A 33 -4.99 9.35 -14.27
C ARG A 33 -5.66 8.60 -15.42
N GLU A 34 -5.70 7.27 -15.36
CA GLU A 34 -6.33 6.42 -16.39
C GLU A 34 -7.81 6.12 -16.08
N ALA A 35 -8.27 6.47 -14.88
CA ALA A 35 -9.61 6.19 -14.42
C ALA A 35 -10.59 7.22 -15.00
N LYS A 36 -11.75 6.74 -15.46
CA LYS A 36 -12.83 7.60 -15.96
C LYS A 36 -14.00 7.54 -14.99
N GLN A 37 -14.50 8.72 -14.61
CA GLN A 37 -15.78 8.82 -13.94
C GLN A 37 -16.88 8.39 -14.90
N THR A 38 -17.86 7.66 -14.38
CA THR A 38 -19.02 7.19 -15.13
C THR A 38 -20.29 7.73 -14.48
N SER A 39 -21.45 7.50 -15.10
CA SER A 39 -22.74 7.77 -14.47
C SER A 39 -22.97 6.95 -13.20
N GLU A 40 -22.29 5.81 -13.05
CA GLU A 40 -22.41 4.90 -11.90
C GLU A 40 -21.45 5.28 -10.77
N VAL A 41 -20.28 5.86 -11.09
CA VAL A 41 -19.25 6.18 -10.11
C VAL A 41 -18.59 7.51 -10.44
N THR A 42 -18.72 8.45 -9.52
CA THR A 42 -17.98 9.72 -9.53
C THR A 42 -17.12 9.82 -8.28
N TRP A 43 -16.08 10.66 -8.31
CA TRP A 43 -15.27 10.93 -7.13
C TRP A 43 -14.77 12.36 -7.09
N LYS A 44 -14.35 12.81 -5.92
CA LYS A 44 -13.61 14.07 -5.77
C LYS A 44 -12.55 13.91 -4.70
N PHE A 45 -11.50 14.69 -4.84
CA PHE A 45 -10.46 14.81 -3.84
C PHE A 45 -10.79 15.89 -2.81
N LEU A 46 -10.56 15.56 -1.56
CA LEU A 46 -10.66 16.41 -0.39
C LEU A 46 -9.28 16.50 0.28
N GLU A 47 -9.11 17.44 1.19
CA GLU A 47 -7.87 17.59 1.99
C GLU A 47 -6.59 17.58 1.13
N ALA A 48 -6.60 18.36 0.05
CA ALA A 48 -5.49 18.46 -0.91
C ALA A 48 -5.03 17.08 -1.44
N GLY A 49 -5.98 16.19 -1.72
CA GLY A 49 -5.73 14.88 -2.31
C GLY A 49 -5.61 13.74 -1.31
N ALA A 50 -5.45 14.02 -0.01
CA ALA A 50 -5.26 12.99 1.01
C ALA A 50 -6.52 12.14 1.22
N VAL A 51 -7.69 12.64 0.85
CA VAL A 51 -8.97 11.95 0.99
C VAL A 51 -9.71 11.94 -0.35
N MET A 52 -10.31 10.81 -0.69
CA MET A 52 -11.20 10.67 -1.84
C MET A 52 -12.61 10.29 -1.37
N GLU A 53 -13.59 11.12 -1.73
CA GLU A 53 -15.02 10.82 -1.58
C GLU A 53 -15.54 10.28 -2.92
N SER A 54 -15.82 8.98 -2.98
CA SER A 54 -16.46 8.33 -4.12
C SER A 54 -17.98 8.30 -3.92
N THR A 55 -18.74 8.70 -4.92
CA THR A 55 -20.20 8.58 -4.95
C THR A 55 -20.58 7.49 -5.93
N LEU A 56 -21.17 6.42 -5.41
CA LEU A 56 -21.80 5.36 -6.17
C LEU A 56 -23.26 5.74 -6.43
N HIS A 57 -23.68 5.67 -7.70
CA HIS A 57 -25.04 5.92 -8.14
C HIS A 57 -25.68 4.57 -8.51
N PHE A 58 -26.71 4.18 -7.77
CA PHE A 58 -27.49 2.98 -8.04
C PHE A 58 -28.79 3.34 -8.75
N ASP A 59 -29.43 2.34 -9.37
CA ASP A 59 -30.78 2.49 -9.91
C ASP A 59 -31.75 2.98 -8.82
N GLN A 60 -32.70 3.84 -9.19
CA GLN A 60 -33.70 4.47 -8.28
C GLN A 60 -33.20 5.68 -7.45
N ASN A 61 -32.27 6.50 -7.96
CA ASN A 61 -31.76 7.72 -7.29
C ASN A 61 -31.08 7.47 -5.92
N GLN A 62 -30.73 6.23 -5.60
CA GLN A 62 -29.94 5.94 -4.41
C GLN A 62 -28.48 6.27 -4.67
N THR A 63 -27.86 6.98 -3.75
CA THR A 63 -26.42 7.25 -3.77
C THR A 63 -25.77 6.75 -2.50
N GLN A 64 -24.57 6.21 -2.61
CA GLN A 64 -23.74 5.85 -1.47
C GLN A 64 -22.40 6.56 -1.60
N LYS A 65 -22.00 7.21 -0.51
CA LYS A 65 -20.70 7.86 -0.41
C LYS A 65 -19.73 6.94 0.32
N ILE A 66 -18.54 6.80 -0.26
CA ILE A 66 -17.44 6.04 0.32
C ILE A 66 -16.27 6.99 0.48
N THR A 67 -15.75 7.06 1.69
CA THR A 67 -14.55 7.86 1.98
C THR A 67 -13.36 6.92 2.06
N SER A 68 -12.32 7.24 1.30
CA SER A 68 -11.05 6.52 1.33
C SER A 68 -9.89 7.49 1.55
N HIS A 69 -8.86 7.03 2.25
CA HIS A 69 -7.70 7.81 2.63
C HIS A 69 -6.49 7.34 1.83
N LEU A 70 -5.73 8.29 1.30
CA LEU A 70 -4.47 8.00 0.64
C LEU A 70 -3.43 7.63 1.71
N VAL A 71 -2.88 6.43 1.58
CA VAL A 71 -1.83 5.92 2.45
C VAL A 71 -0.62 5.48 1.63
N ILE A 72 0.54 5.54 2.27
CA ILE A 72 1.84 5.27 1.66
C ILE A 72 2.61 4.31 2.55
N VAL A 73 3.13 3.24 1.97
CA VAL A 73 4.09 2.33 2.60
C VAL A 73 5.46 2.57 1.95
N PRO A 74 6.38 3.27 2.64
CA PRO A 74 7.71 3.51 2.11
C PRO A 74 8.55 2.23 2.11
N CYS A 75 9.36 2.04 1.07
CA CYS A 75 10.25 0.89 1.02
C CYS A 75 11.58 1.16 1.78
N PRO A 76 11.98 0.29 2.74
CA PRO A 76 13.18 0.51 3.55
C PRO A 76 14.47 0.60 2.72
N GLY A 77 15.21 1.69 2.90
CA GLY A 77 16.46 1.96 2.18
C GLY A 77 16.28 2.36 0.71
N HIS A 78 15.04 2.54 0.25
CA HIS A 78 14.70 2.98 -1.11
C HIS A 78 13.65 4.10 -1.03
N PRO A 79 14.05 5.34 -0.71
CA PRO A 79 13.13 6.45 -0.41
C PRO A 79 12.23 6.86 -1.58
N ASN A 80 12.58 6.45 -2.79
CA ASN A 80 11.86 6.73 -4.04
C ASN A 80 11.02 5.54 -4.52
N LEU A 81 11.06 4.41 -3.81
CA LEU A 81 10.21 3.24 -4.04
C LEU A 81 9.12 3.21 -2.97
N ILE A 82 7.88 3.43 -3.37
CA ILE A 82 6.74 3.48 -2.47
C ILE A 82 5.59 2.62 -2.98
N LEU A 83 4.86 2.04 -2.05
CA LEU A 83 3.54 1.47 -2.30
C LEU A 83 2.51 2.52 -1.85
N ALA A 84 1.59 2.91 -2.74
CA ALA A 84 0.58 3.91 -2.42
C ALA A 84 -0.81 3.45 -2.88
N GLY A 85 -1.84 3.86 -2.15
CA GLY A 85 -3.22 3.62 -2.57
C GLY A 85 -4.25 4.26 -1.67
N HIS A 86 -5.47 4.39 -2.21
CA HIS A 86 -6.63 4.83 -1.45
C HIS A 86 -7.28 3.66 -0.72
N VAL A 87 -7.42 3.77 0.60
CA VAL A 87 -7.93 2.74 1.50
C VAL A 87 -9.22 3.20 2.18
N VAL A 88 -10.23 2.35 2.18
CA VAL A 88 -11.44 2.53 2.99
C VAL A 88 -11.20 1.91 4.37
N PRO A 89 -11.30 2.70 5.46
CA PRO A 89 -11.12 2.20 6.81
C PRO A 89 -12.29 1.30 7.22
N PRO A 90 -12.09 0.42 8.21
CA PRO A 90 -13.17 -0.38 8.77
C PRO A 90 -14.34 0.50 9.25
N SER A 91 -15.58 0.08 8.99
CA SER A 91 -16.78 0.84 9.32
C SER A 91 -17.79 -0.03 10.08
N GLY A 92 -18.59 0.60 10.95
CA GLY A 92 -19.75 -0.06 11.55
C GLY A 92 -20.96 -0.14 10.60
N ASP A 93 -20.91 0.57 9.47
CA ASP A 93 -21.98 0.58 8.47
C ASP A 93 -21.88 -0.66 7.56
N GLN A 94 -22.78 -1.62 7.77
CA GLN A 94 -22.86 -2.86 7.01
C GLN A 94 -22.89 -2.66 5.48
N LYS A 95 -23.37 -1.50 4.99
CA LYS A 95 -23.37 -1.19 3.55
C LYS A 95 -21.99 -0.87 3.01
N ILE A 96 -21.08 -0.42 3.86
CA ILE A 96 -19.69 -0.06 3.53
C ILE A 96 -18.73 -1.21 3.89
N ASN A 97 -19.16 -2.19 4.70
CA ASN A 97 -18.35 -3.38 5.02
C ASN A 97 -17.84 -4.12 3.78
N HIS A 98 -18.58 -4.09 2.66
CA HIS A 98 -18.15 -4.67 1.39
C HIS A 98 -17.03 -3.89 0.68
N TYR A 99 -16.77 -2.66 1.11
CA TYR A 99 -15.76 -1.75 0.56
C TYR A 99 -14.55 -1.57 1.49
N GLU A 100 -14.51 -2.24 2.65
CA GLU A 100 -13.34 -2.21 3.53
C GLU A 100 -12.09 -2.72 2.80
N GLY A 101 -11.01 -1.96 2.90
CA GLY A 101 -9.75 -2.33 2.26
C GLY A 101 -9.33 -1.40 1.12
N LEU A 102 -8.52 -1.94 0.23
CA LEU A 102 -7.92 -1.19 -0.86
C LEU A 102 -8.95 -0.91 -1.97
N THR A 103 -9.04 0.34 -2.41
CA THR A 103 -9.80 0.71 -3.62
C THR A 103 -8.97 0.43 -4.88
N SER A 104 -9.60 0.42 -6.06
CA SER A 104 -8.94 0.20 -7.36
C SER A 104 -7.76 1.14 -7.68
N PHE A 105 -7.53 2.18 -6.88
CA PHE A 105 -6.47 3.16 -7.05
C PHE A 105 -5.30 2.84 -6.12
N ALA A 106 -4.46 1.91 -6.55
CA ALA A 106 -3.27 1.48 -5.83
C ALA A 106 -2.15 1.06 -6.76
N ALA A 107 -0.92 1.47 -6.45
CA ALA A 107 0.24 1.15 -7.26
C ALA A 107 1.53 1.05 -6.44
N LEU A 108 2.46 0.24 -6.94
CA LEU A 108 3.88 0.38 -6.64
C LEU A 108 4.44 1.48 -7.54
N ILE A 109 5.16 2.43 -6.96
CA ILE A 109 5.74 3.58 -7.66
C ILE A 109 7.24 3.59 -7.37
N ASP A 110 8.05 3.53 -8.43
CA ASP A 110 9.49 3.73 -8.37
C ASP A 110 9.82 5.01 -9.16
N VAL A 111 10.09 6.08 -8.41
CA VAL A 111 10.37 7.39 -8.99
C VAL A 111 11.71 7.41 -9.72
N ASP A 112 12.70 6.65 -9.24
CA ASP A 112 14.04 6.62 -9.85
C ASP A 112 14.03 5.92 -11.21
N ARG A 113 13.14 4.95 -11.36
CA ARG A 113 12.93 4.20 -12.61
C ARG A 113 11.79 4.73 -13.46
N ASN A 114 11.12 5.80 -13.04
CA ASN A 114 9.91 6.33 -13.67
C ASN A 114 8.85 5.23 -13.93
N LEU A 115 8.64 4.38 -12.93
CA LEU A 115 7.78 3.19 -13.04
C LEU A 115 6.55 3.32 -12.14
N ILE A 116 5.40 2.94 -12.69
CA ILE A 116 4.15 2.80 -11.93
C ILE A 116 3.55 1.44 -12.29
N SER A 117 3.34 0.61 -11.29
CA SER A 117 2.75 -0.72 -11.44
C SER A 117 1.47 -0.83 -10.63
N PRO A 118 0.29 -0.73 -11.27
CA PRO A 118 -1.00 -0.89 -10.62
C PRO A 118 -1.15 -2.29 -10.00
N ILE A 119 -1.54 -2.36 -8.73
CA ILE A 119 -1.53 -3.63 -7.97
C ILE A 119 -2.79 -4.46 -8.23
N ILE A 120 -3.90 -3.80 -8.53
CA ILE A 120 -5.21 -4.47 -8.68
C ILE A 120 -5.45 -4.93 -10.12
N THR A 121 -4.89 -4.23 -11.11
CA THR A 121 -5.23 -4.45 -12.53
C THR A 121 -4.11 -5.09 -13.34
N ASN A 122 -2.87 -5.20 -12.83
CA ASN A 122 -1.75 -5.65 -13.66
C ASN A 122 -0.69 -6.48 -12.90
N HIS A 123 -0.64 -7.77 -13.20
CA HIS A 123 0.23 -8.77 -12.54
C HIS A 123 1.56 -9.01 -13.26
N ARG A 124 2.24 -7.95 -13.73
CA ARG A 124 3.43 -8.11 -14.60
C ARG A 124 4.59 -7.17 -14.31
N LEU A 125 4.82 -6.82 -13.04
CA LEU A 125 5.95 -5.98 -12.63
C LEU A 125 7.29 -6.50 -13.17
N ASN A 126 7.49 -7.82 -13.12
CA ASN A 126 8.70 -8.49 -13.63
C ASN A 126 8.94 -8.33 -15.15
N THR A 127 7.92 -7.98 -15.93
CA THR A 127 8.07 -7.71 -17.37
C THR A 127 8.31 -6.24 -17.69
N MET A 128 8.09 -5.35 -16.71
CA MET A 128 8.21 -3.90 -16.88
C MET A 128 9.62 -3.40 -16.49
N ILE A 129 10.42 -4.23 -15.84
CA ILE A 129 11.74 -3.87 -15.30
C ILE A 129 12.80 -4.82 -15.88
N PRO A 130 14.01 -4.34 -16.24
CA PRO A 130 15.13 -5.20 -16.59
C PRO A 130 15.46 -6.21 -15.49
N ALA A 131 15.90 -7.42 -15.84
CA ALA A 131 16.12 -8.52 -14.88
C ALA A 131 17.04 -8.13 -13.71
N GLN A 132 18.10 -7.38 -13.97
CA GLN A 132 19.05 -6.94 -12.94
C GLN A 132 18.42 -5.98 -11.92
N GLU A 133 17.53 -5.10 -12.38
CA GLU A 133 16.79 -4.18 -11.50
C GLU A 133 15.62 -4.87 -10.79
N ALA A 134 15.03 -5.90 -11.42
CA ALA A 134 13.96 -6.68 -10.81
C ALA A 134 14.43 -7.39 -9.53
N GLU A 135 15.67 -7.89 -9.48
CA GLU A 135 16.24 -8.48 -8.26
C GLU A 135 16.45 -7.47 -7.12
N ASP A 136 16.87 -6.23 -7.44
CA ASP A 136 17.03 -5.17 -6.45
C ASP A 136 15.67 -4.75 -5.87
N VAL A 137 14.66 -4.58 -6.74
CA VAL A 137 13.28 -4.29 -6.33
C VAL A 137 12.72 -5.45 -5.52
N ALA A 138 12.87 -6.70 -5.96
CA ALA A 138 12.41 -7.88 -5.22
C ALA A 138 12.96 -7.91 -3.81
N ARG A 139 14.28 -7.73 -3.63
CA ARG A 139 14.93 -7.68 -2.31
C ARG A 139 14.44 -6.53 -1.44
N ALA A 140 14.09 -5.41 -2.03
CA ALA A 140 13.49 -4.28 -1.31
C ALA A 140 12.08 -4.63 -0.80
N LEU A 141 11.27 -5.24 -1.66
CA LEU A 141 9.92 -5.67 -1.33
C LEU A 141 9.91 -6.83 -0.32
N GLU A 142 10.85 -7.78 -0.41
CA GLU A 142 11.02 -8.86 0.57
C GLU A 142 11.35 -8.31 1.96
N ARG A 143 12.22 -7.29 2.07
CA ARG A 143 12.50 -6.64 3.36
C ARG A 143 11.25 -6.00 3.96
N LEU A 144 10.39 -5.41 3.12
CA LEU A 144 9.11 -4.86 3.57
C LEU A 144 8.14 -5.98 4.01
N GLY A 145 8.08 -7.08 3.26
CA GLY A 145 7.31 -8.28 3.64
C GLY A 145 7.77 -8.88 4.96
N GLN A 146 9.09 -8.95 5.19
CA GLN A 146 9.64 -9.42 6.46
C GLN A 146 9.31 -8.47 7.62
N GLN A 147 9.37 -7.15 7.42
CA GLN A 147 8.92 -6.21 8.46
C GLN A 147 7.45 -6.43 8.84
N TYR A 148 6.59 -6.74 7.87
CA TYR A 148 5.20 -7.08 8.17
C TYR A 148 5.08 -8.41 8.90
N CYS A 149 5.85 -9.43 8.52
CA CYS A 149 5.95 -10.68 9.26
C CYS A 149 6.34 -10.44 10.73
N ASP A 150 7.33 -9.59 10.98
CA ASP A 150 7.78 -9.25 12.34
C ASP A 150 6.65 -8.60 13.16
N ARG A 151 5.80 -7.77 12.54
CA ARG A 151 4.59 -7.19 13.18
C ARG A 151 3.55 -8.26 13.50
N ILE A 152 3.31 -9.21 12.59
CA ILE A 152 2.39 -10.34 12.82
C ILE A 152 2.89 -11.19 14.00
N ALA A 153 4.18 -11.48 14.06
CA ALA A 153 4.77 -12.24 15.15
C ALA A 153 4.68 -11.51 16.49
N ALA A 154 4.85 -10.19 16.49
CA ALA A 154 4.75 -9.36 17.69
C ALA A 154 3.32 -9.21 18.23
N ASN A 155 2.31 -9.16 17.35
CA ASN A 155 0.90 -8.95 17.73
C ASN A 155 -0.06 -9.90 16.99
N PRO A 156 0.07 -11.22 17.18
CA PRO A 156 -0.66 -12.24 16.41
C PRO A 156 -2.18 -12.16 16.57
N GLU A 157 -2.69 -11.60 17.67
CA GLU A 157 -4.11 -11.39 17.90
C GLU A 157 -4.71 -10.39 16.90
N LYS A 158 -3.98 -9.32 16.57
CA LYS A 158 -4.44 -8.26 15.66
C LYS A 158 -4.61 -8.76 14.22
N HIS A 159 -3.90 -9.82 13.85
CA HIS A 159 -3.93 -10.39 12.50
C HIS A 159 -4.76 -11.68 12.41
N ASP A 160 -5.53 -12.01 13.45
CA ASP A 160 -6.29 -13.25 13.55
C ASP A 160 -5.40 -14.50 13.33
N LYS A 161 -4.27 -14.54 14.04
CA LYS A 161 -3.26 -15.61 13.99
C LYS A 161 -2.96 -16.22 15.37
N SER A 162 -3.66 -15.79 16.42
CA SER A 162 -3.48 -16.30 17.78
C SER A 162 -3.93 -17.76 17.96
N PHE A 163 -4.77 -18.30 17.06
CA PHE A 163 -5.26 -19.68 17.12
C PHE A 163 -4.13 -20.71 17.18
N MET A 164 -3.01 -20.48 16.49
CA MET A 164 -1.88 -21.42 16.48
C MET A 164 -1.23 -21.58 17.86
N ARG A 165 -1.19 -20.50 18.64
CA ARG A 165 -0.70 -20.54 20.03
C ARG A 165 -1.62 -21.38 20.89
N ALA A 166 -2.93 -21.21 20.74
CA ALA A 166 -3.93 -21.99 21.46
C ALA A 166 -3.83 -23.48 21.09
N ASP A 167 -3.66 -23.79 19.81
CA ASP A 167 -3.53 -25.16 19.31
C ASP A 167 -2.26 -25.83 19.84
N LEU A 168 -1.11 -25.17 19.80
CA LEU A 168 0.11 -25.73 20.39
C LEU A 168 -0.03 -25.92 21.90
N LYS A 169 -0.61 -24.95 22.61
CA LYS A 169 -0.81 -24.99 24.06
C LYS A 169 -1.64 -26.20 24.50
N ARG A 170 -2.68 -26.56 23.73
CA ARG A 170 -3.54 -27.74 24.00
C ARG A 170 -2.81 -29.07 23.94
N THR A 171 -1.62 -29.11 23.34
CA THR A 171 -0.83 -30.34 23.24
C THR A 171 -0.02 -30.66 24.52
N PHE A 172 0.03 -29.74 25.48
CA PHE A 172 0.78 -29.89 26.73
C PHE A 172 -0.14 -30.03 27.95
N ILE A 173 0.26 -30.85 28.92
CA ILE A 173 -0.35 -30.88 30.26
C ILE A 173 0.04 -29.61 31.03
N ASN A 174 1.34 -29.28 31.03
CA ASN A 174 1.90 -28.05 31.59
C ASN A 174 2.62 -27.29 30.46
N PRO A 175 1.99 -26.28 29.85
CA PRO A 175 2.56 -25.61 28.69
C PRO A 175 3.84 -24.85 29.04
N PRO A 176 4.96 -25.06 28.32
CA PRO A 176 6.14 -24.22 28.44
C PRO A 176 5.85 -22.82 27.87
N PRO A 177 6.77 -21.84 28.02
CA PRO A 177 6.73 -20.61 27.24
C PRO A 177 6.61 -20.92 25.75
N ILE A 178 5.67 -20.25 25.09
CA ILE A 178 5.41 -20.42 23.65
C ILE A 178 5.87 -19.16 22.93
N THR A 179 6.71 -19.33 21.91
CA THR A 179 7.16 -18.26 21.01
C THR A 179 6.47 -18.38 19.67
N ILE A 180 6.27 -17.24 19.00
CA ILE A 180 5.70 -17.16 17.65
C ILE A 180 6.70 -16.40 16.78
N GLU A 181 6.98 -16.95 15.63
CA GLU A 181 7.79 -16.34 14.58
C GLU A 181 6.98 -16.32 13.30
N CYS A 182 7.18 -15.29 12.48
CA CYS A 182 6.67 -15.22 11.12
C CYS A 182 7.86 -14.99 10.22
N LEU A 183 8.07 -15.90 9.28
CA LEU A 183 9.24 -15.89 8.41
C LEU A 183 8.77 -15.83 6.97
N LEU A 184 9.27 -14.84 6.23
CA LEU A 184 9.06 -14.75 4.80
C LEU A 184 9.86 -15.87 4.11
N ASP A 185 9.18 -16.68 3.29
CA ASP A 185 9.80 -17.71 2.48
C ASP A 185 10.23 -17.15 1.12
N ASN A 186 9.36 -16.39 0.45
CA ASN A 186 9.67 -15.66 -0.78
C ASN A 186 8.64 -14.56 -1.07
N PHE A 187 8.98 -13.68 -2.02
CA PHE A 187 8.03 -12.79 -2.67
C PHE A 187 7.88 -13.13 -4.16
N ASN A 188 6.65 -13.26 -4.64
CA ASN A 188 6.37 -13.46 -6.05
C ASN A 188 5.94 -12.15 -6.71
N MET A 189 6.82 -11.59 -7.53
CA MET A 189 6.57 -10.34 -8.27
C MET A 189 5.48 -10.45 -9.34
N ASN A 190 5.09 -11.66 -9.76
CA ASN A 190 4.03 -11.81 -10.76
C ASN A 190 2.68 -11.49 -10.13
N ASP A 191 2.34 -12.18 -9.05
CA ASP A 191 1.02 -12.07 -8.41
C ASP A 191 1.03 -11.15 -7.18
N MET A 192 2.18 -10.53 -6.92
CA MET A 192 2.43 -9.61 -5.81
C MET A 192 2.04 -10.24 -4.47
N THR A 193 2.38 -11.52 -4.29
CA THR A 193 2.09 -12.29 -3.06
C THR A 193 3.37 -12.52 -2.27
N PHE A 194 3.29 -12.30 -0.97
CA PHE A 194 4.27 -12.79 -0.01
C PHE A 194 3.89 -14.19 0.45
N TYR A 195 4.81 -15.12 0.29
CA TYR A 195 4.69 -16.46 0.84
C TYR A 195 5.48 -16.49 2.14
N SER A 196 4.80 -16.80 3.23
CA SER A 196 5.42 -16.85 4.55
C SER A 196 4.89 -18.05 5.32
N HIS A 197 5.49 -18.30 6.48
CA HIS A 197 4.93 -19.22 7.44
C HIS A 197 4.98 -18.66 8.85
N LEU A 198 3.96 -18.99 9.62
CA LEU A 198 3.99 -18.87 11.06
C LEU A 198 4.57 -20.14 11.66
N GLN A 199 5.53 -19.95 12.54
CA GLN A 199 6.12 -20.99 13.36
C GLN A 199 5.82 -20.69 14.82
N VAL A 200 5.25 -21.66 15.52
CA VAL A 200 5.00 -21.59 16.96
C VAL A 200 5.81 -22.70 17.62
N THR A 201 6.63 -22.35 18.60
CA THR A 201 7.47 -23.33 19.32
C THR A 201 7.23 -23.29 20.82
N GLY A 202 7.36 -24.44 21.47
CA GLY A 202 7.27 -24.59 22.92
C GLY A 202 7.88 -25.91 23.35
N GLY A 203 8.91 -25.87 24.20
CA GLY A 203 9.68 -27.07 24.54
C GLY A 203 10.31 -27.70 23.29
N ASP A 204 10.05 -28.98 23.06
CA ASP A 204 10.52 -29.77 21.91
C ASP A 204 9.53 -29.77 20.72
N ARG A 205 8.36 -29.14 20.87
CA ARG A 205 7.31 -29.17 19.85
C ARG A 205 7.29 -27.88 19.03
N ARG A 206 6.97 -28.06 17.76
CA ARG A 206 6.77 -26.97 16.80
C ARG A 206 5.53 -27.21 15.96
N LEU A 207 4.77 -26.14 15.70
CA LEU A 207 3.74 -26.10 14.66
C LEU A 207 4.15 -25.07 13.62
N LYS A 208 4.06 -25.44 12.34
CA LYS A 208 4.32 -24.56 11.21
C LYS A 208 3.09 -24.52 10.32
N LYS A 209 2.67 -23.32 9.90
CA LYS A 209 1.53 -23.12 9.00
C LYS A 209 1.87 -22.04 7.99
N ALA A 210 1.62 -22.32 6.71
CA ALA A 210 1.76 -21.32 5.66
C ALA A 210 0.74 -20.18 5.88
N VAL A 211 1.20 -18.95 5.73
CA VAL A 211 0.41 -17.73 5.77
C VAL A 211 0.85 -16.89 4.59
N ASN A 212 -0.07 -16.64 3.67
CA ASN A 212 0.22 -15.81 2.51
C ASN A 212 -0.57 -14.52 2.65
N PHE A 213 0.04 -13.41 2.26
CA PHE A 213 -0.62 -12.10 2.23
C PHE A 213 -0.25 -11.38 0.93
N LYS A 214 -1.17 -10.55 0.46
CA LYS A 214 -0.99 -9.78 -0.76
C LYS A 214 -0.16 -8.54 -0.47
N PHE A 215 0.57 -8.06 -1.46
CA PHE A 215 1.32 -6.81 -1.38
C PHE A 215 0.41 -5.62 -1.01
N SER A 216 -0.84 -5.64 -1.49
CA SER A 216 -1.89 -4.69 -1.11
C SER A 216 -2.21 -4.68 0.38
N ASP A 217 -2.04 -5.79 1.10
CA ASP A 217 -2.38 -5.89 2.52
C ASP A 217 -1.48 -4.99 3.37
N LEU A 218 -0.30 -4.63 2.85
CA LEU A 218 0.60 -3.67 3.50
C LEU A 218 -0.03 -2.28 3.62
N LEU A 219 -0.91 -1.87 2.70
CA LEU A 219 -1.62 -0.59 2.76
C LEU A 219 -2.64 -0.54 3.91
N MET A 220 -3.06 -1.70 4.44
CA MET A 220 -3.93 -1.83 5.61
C MET A 220 -3.15 -2.04 6.91
N SER A 221 -1.82 -2.15 6.83
CA SER A 221 -0.96 -2.49 7.96
C SER A 221 -0.44 -1.24 8.68
N GLU A 222 0.22 -1.45 9.81
CA GLU A 222 0.93 -0.41 10.56
C GLU A 222 2.17 0.13 9.85
N LEU A 223 2.55 -0.46 8.71
CA LEU A 223 3.60 0.09 7.85
C LEU A 223 3.08 1.22 6.96
N ALA A 224 1.75 1.34 6.81
CA ALA A 224 1.13 2.41 6.05
C ALA A 224 1.09 3.71 6.86
N VAL A 225 1.57 4.78 6.24
CA VAL A 225 1.56 6.14 6.78
C VAL A 225 0.53 6.97 6.00
N PRO A 226 -0.31 7.77 6.67
CA PRO A 226 -1.17 8.73 5.98
C PRO A 226 -0.36 9.64 5.06
N ALA A 227 -0.82 9.86 3.83
CA ALA A 227 -0.05 10.64 2.85
C ALA A 227 0.26 12.06 3.34
N ALA A 228 -0.66 12.70 4.06
CA ALA A 228 -0.43 14.01 4.65
C ALA A 228 0.79 14.03 5.58
N GLU A 229 0.95 13.01 6.43
CA GLU A 229 2.09 12.86 7.34
C GLU A 229 3.39 12.53 6.57
N TYR A 230 3.31 11.63 5.59
CA TYR A 230 4.44 11.27 4.75
C TYR A 230 5.05 12.50 4.06
N PHE A 231 4.25 13.30 3.37
CA PHE A 231 4.73 14.48 2.66
C PHE A 231 5.16 15.62 3.61
N ALA A 232 4.49 15.78 4.76
CA ALA A 232 4.92 16.74 5.77
C ALA A 232 6.34 16.42 6.30
N SER A 233 6.62 15.14 6.57
CA SER A 233 7.93 14.69 7.04
C SER A 233 9.03 14.88 5.99
N LYS A 234 8.75 14.58 4.72
CA LYS A 234 9.69 14.76 3.60
C LYS A 234 10.06 16.23 3.40
N ASN A 235 9.06 17.12 3.45
CA ASN A 235 9.30 18.57 3.32
C ASN A 235 10.08 19.16 4.50
N ALA A 236 9.92 18.61 5.70
CA ALA A 236 10.70 19.01 6.87
C ALA A 236 12.17 18.58 6.76
N ALA A 237 12.46 17.44 6.16
CA ALA A 237 13.83 16.95 5.93
C ALA A 237 14.58 17.82 4.91
N VAL A 238 13.96 18.12 3.76
CA VAL A 238 14.56 18.96 2.72
C VAL A 238 14.91 20.36 3.23
N ARG A 239 14.06 20.94 4.09
CA ARG A 239 14.33 22.24 4.71
C ARG A 239 15.51 22.24 5.68
N LYS A 240 15.87 21.09 6.26
CA LYS A 240 17.04 20.99 7.14
C LYS A 240 18.35 20.85 6.36
N GLU A 241 18.31 20.24 5.19
CA GLU A 241 19.49 20.06 4.32
C GLU A 241 19.83 21.32 3.50
N GLY A 242 18.87 22.21 3.25
CA GLY A 242 19.08 23.46 2.51
C GLY A 242 19.53 24.67 3.35
N VAL A 243 19.98 24.46 4.59
CA VAL A 243 20.42 25.53 5.53
C VAL A 243 21.92 25.42 5.88
N GLU A 244 22.69 24.57 5.18
CA GLU A 244 24.15 24.53 5.27
C GLU A 244 24.85 25.29 4.14
#